data_AF-A0A0K8JHJ1-F1
#
_entry.id   AF-A0A0K8JHJ1-F1
#
_cell.length_a   1.000
_cell.length_b   1.000
_cell.length_c   1.000
_cell.angle_alpha   90.00
_cell.angle_beta   90.00
_cell.angle_gamma   90.00
#
_symmetry.space_group_name_H-M   'P 1'
#
loop_
_entity.id
_entity.type
_entity.pdbx_description
1 polymer ?
#
loop_
_entity_poly.entity_id
_entity_poly.type
_entity_poly.pdbx_seq_one_letter_code
_entity_poly.pdbx_strand_id
1 'polypeptide(L)'
;MDKIIEQIENWGFLQGLAVELEGFRLNRIFKQEGMKYFLFSYCHEEQHRIFTVLYDHATRDFMGRIVFGLTEFIDTTFIVNNLAALEKILCEKMQQTLRRLLHFDKNTLESNFINKKILEWKYGHNLPKQIADFDLFISPCEPLRIINGSYIIIDYSNFRLESNLIIYYNIYRDEFFGEIRINRTPRMTATFDALSLTELEDKLEAHLVTELNSIRHK
;
A
#
# COMPACT_ATOMS: atom_id res chain seq x y z
N MET A 1 4.98 -18.13 -28.39
CA MET A 1 4.27 -17.48 -27.27
C MET A 1 4.06 -18.50 -26.17
N ASP A 2 4.14 -18.08 -24.91
CA ASP A 2 3.83 -18.94 -23.78
C ASP A 2 2.33 -19.30 -23.80
N LYS A 3 1.98 -20.56 -23.56
CA LYS A 3 0.58 -21.04 -23.61
C LYS A 3 -0.33 -20.27 -22.66
N ILE A 4 0.20 -19.81 -21.53
CA ILE A 4 -0.57 -19.04 -20.56
C ILE A 4 -0.94 -17.64 -21.08
N ILE A 5 -0.06 -17.01 -21.87
CA ILE A 5 -0.31 -15.68 -22.45
C ILE A 5 -1.42 -15.77 -23.49
N GLU A 6 -1.40 -16.79 -24.35
CA GLU A 6 -2.47 -17.04 -25.33
C GLU A 6 -3.82 -17.28 -24.64
N GLN A 7 -3.84 -17.99 -23.50
CA GLN A 7 -5.06 -18.16 -22.71
C GLN A 7 -5.55 -16.84 -22.12
N ILE A 8 -4.64 -15.99 -21.62
CA ILE A 8 -4.97 -14.66 -21.07
C ILE A 8 -5.56 -13.76 -22.15
N GLU A 9 -4.97 -13.73 -23.35
CA GLU A 9 -5.45 -12.89 -24.46
C GLU A 9 -6.87 -13.28 -24.92
N ASN A 10 -7.20 -14.57 -24.85
CA ASN A 10 -8.52 -15.11 -25.17
C ASN A 10 -9.47 -15.18 -23.97
N TRP A 11 -9.08 -14.64 -22.82
CA TRP A 11 -9.87 -14.75 -21.59
C TRP A 11 -11.05 -13.77 -21.59
N GLY A 12 -12.26 -14.30 -21.82
CA GLY A 12 -13.49 -13.50 -21.94
C GLY A 12 -13.80 -12.61 -20.74
N PHE A 13 -13.35 -12.98 -19.53
CA PHE A 13 -13.50 -12.15 -18.33
C PHE A 13 -12.88 -10.75 -18.49
N LEU A 14 -11.70 -10.64 -19.12
CA LEU A 14 -11.02 -9.34 -19.32
C LEU A 14 -11.79 -8.40 -20.24
N GLN A 15 -12.57 -8.96 -21.16
CA GLN A 15 -13.44 -8.20 -22.04
C GLN A 15 -14.67 -7.66 -21.29
N GLY A 16 -15.13 -8.38 -20.27
CA GLY A 16 -16.26 -8.00 -19.42
C GLY A 16 -15.93 -7.03 -18.27
N LEU A 17 -14.65 -6.70 -18.05
CA LEU A 17 -14.27 -5.74 -17.01
C LEU A 17 -14.83 -4.34 -17.29
N ALA A 18 -15.43 -3.74 -16.27
CA ALA A 18 -15.93 -2.38 -16.32
C ALA A 18 -14.79 -1.37 -16.60
N VAL A 19 -15.05 -0.37 -17.43
CA VAL A 19 -14.08 0.70 -17.73
C VAL A 19 -13.76 1.53 -16.48
N GLU A 20 -14.73 1.65 -15.57
CA GLU A 20 -14.59 2.30 -14.29
C GLU A 20 -15.22 1.45 -13.20
N LEU A 21 -14.55 1.35 -12.05
CA LEU A 21 -15.02 0.62 -10.88
C LEU A 21 -14.60 1.38 -9.62
N GLU A 22 -15.56 1.84 -8.82
CA GLU A 22 -15.31 2.60 -7.58
C GLU A 22 -14.41 3.84 -7.83
N GLY A 23 -14.57 4.53 -8.96
CA GLY A 23 -13.73 5.68 -9.34
C GLY A 23 -12.34 5.33 -9.88
N PHE A 24 -11.93 4.06 -9.86
CA PHE A 24 -10.72 3.61 -10.54
C PHE A 24 -10.99 3.37 -12.02
N ARG A 25 -10.07 3.82 -12.88
CA ARG A 25 -10.13 3.58 -14.32
C ARG A 25 -9.34 2.34 -14.70
N LEU A 26 -9.94 1.51 -15.54
CA LEU A 26 -9.31 0.33 -16.10
C LEU A 26 -8.24 0.72 -17.13
N ASN A 27 -7.05 0.19 -16.96
CA ASN A 27 -5.96 0.21 -17.94
C ASN A 27 -5.59 -1.22 -18.32
N ARG A 28 -5.69 -1.56 -19.60
CA ARG A 28 -5.29 -2.88 -20.12
C ARG A 28 -3.84 -2.81 -20.57
N ILE A 29 -2.99 -3.63 -19.96
CA ILE A 29 -1.53 -3.48 -20.08
C ILE A 29 -0.96 -4.50 -21.08
N PHE A 30 -1.24 -5.80 -20.88
CA PHE A 30 -0.72 -6.91 -21.69
C PHE A 30 0.76 -6.77 -22.06
N LYS A 31 1.61 -6.59 -21.04
CA LYS A 31 3.04 -6.31 -21.22
C LYS A 31 3.90 -7.20 -20.34
N GLN A 32 4.96 -7.75 -20.92
CA GLN A 32 5.98 -8.47 -20.17
C GLN A 32 7.10 -7.52 -19.72
N GLU A 33 7.48 -7.61 -18.45
CA GLU A 33 8.65 -6.95 -17.87
C GLU A 33 9.43 -7.97 -17.02
N GLY A 34 10.57 -8.43 -17.54
CA GLY A 34 11.34 -9.52 -16.94
C GLY A 34 10.50 -10.81 -16.86
N MET A 35 10.37 -11.35 -15.64
CA MET A 35 9.59 -12.55 -15.36
C MET A 35 8.11 -12.27 -15.07
N LYS A 36 7.68 -11.00 -15.09
CA LYS A 36 6.30 -10.62 -14.79
C LYS A 36 5.57 -10.26 -16.07
N TYR A 37 4.35 -10.75 -16.21
CA TYR A 37 3.43 -10.40 -17.27
C TYR A 37 2.25 -9.63 -16.68
N PHE A 38 2.12 -8.34 -17.00
CA PHE A 38 1.08 -7.47 -16.48
C PHE A 38 -0.16 -7.56 -17.35
N LEU A 39 -1.31 -7.86 -16.74
CA LEU A 39 -2.58 -8.05 -17.45
C LEU A 39 -3.32 -6.72 -17.55
N PHE A 40 -3.75 -6.19 -16.41
CA PHE A 40 -4.51 -4.94 -16.31
C PHE A 40 -4.30 -4.29 -14.94
N SER A 41 -4.67 -3.01 -14.85
CA SER A 41 -4.74 -2.29 -13.60
C SER A 41 -6.02 -1.46 -13.50
N TYR A 42 -6.47 -1.24 -12.28
CA TYR A 42 -7.43 -0.20 -11.90
C TYR A 42 -6.64 0.92 -11.23
N CYS A 43 -6.67 2.12 -11.80
CA CYS A 43 -5.89 3.27 -11.35
C CYS A 43 -6.79 4.41 -10.86
N HIS A 44 -6.48 4.96 -9.69
CA HIS A 44 -7.06 6.20 -9.18
C HIS A 44 -5.92 7.22 -9.00
N GLU A 45 -5.60 7.92 -10.08
CA GLU A 45 -4.40 8.78 -10.17
C GLU A 45 -4.40 9.88 -9.11
N GLU A 46 -5.54 10.57 -8.91
CA GLU A 46 -5.65 11.67 -7.94
C GLU A 46 -5.40 11.26 -6.48
N GLN A 47 -5.55 9.97 -6.16
CA GLN A 47 -5.38 9.44 -4.80
C GLN A 47 -4.14 8.56 -4.68
N HIS A 48 -3.32 8.49 -5.75
CA HIS A 48 -2.11 7.66 -5.81
C HIS A 48 -2.37 6.18 -5.46
N ARG A 49 -3.48 5.60 -5.95
CA ARG A 49 -3.89 4.22 -5.64
C ARG A 49 -3.99 3.40 -6.92
N ILE A 50 -3.40 2.21 -6.93
CA ILE A 50 -3.43 1.30 -8.07
C ILE A 50 -3.59 -0.14 -7.58
N PHE A 51 -4.52 -0.87 -8.19
CA PHE A 51 -4.58 -2.32 -8.10
C PHE A 51 -4.19 -2.90 -9.46
N THR A 52 -3.24 -3.82 -9.52
CA THR A 52 -2.72 -4.41 -10.76
C THR A 52 -2.74 -5.92 -10.66
N VAL A 53 -3.24 -6.59 -11.71
CA VAL A 53 -3.17 -8.05 -11.83
C VAL A 53 -2.02 -8.40 -12.77
N LEU A 54 -1.17 -9.33 -12.32
CA LEU A 54 -0.03 -9.82 -13.07
C LEU A 54 0.13 -11.34 -12.92
N TYR A 55 0.88 -11.94 -13.83
CA TYR A 55 1.35 -13.32 -13.76
C TYR A 55 2.87 -13.32 -13.60
N ASP A 56 3.39 -14.10 -12.66
CA ASP A 56 4.83 -14.27 -12.44
C ASP A 56 5.28 -15.62 -13.02
N HIS A 57 6.10 -15.61 -14.06
CA HIS A 57 6.64 -16.82 -14.68
C HIS A 57 7.60 -17.60 -13.76
N ALA A 58 8.19 -16.94 -12.75
CA ALA A 58 9.14 -17.58 -11.84
C ALA A 58 8.43 -18.51 -10.84
N THR A 59 7.32 -18.03 -10.26
CA THR A 59 6.51 -18.82 -9.30
C THR A 59 5.34 -19.55 -9.98
N ARG A 60 4.98 -19.13 -11.19
CA ARG A 60 3.81 -19.59 -11.96
C ARG A 60 2.48 -19.25 -11.31
N ASP A 61 2.42 -18.12 -10.61
CA ASP A 61 1.22 -17.63 -9.96
C ASP A 61 0.73 -16.33 -10.58
N PHE A 62 -0.58 -16.16 -10.60
CA PHE A 62 -1.24 -14.87 -10.72
C PHE A 62 -1.22 -14.16 -9.37
N MET A 63 -1.08 -12.83 -9.39
CA MET A 63 -0.95 -12.01 -8.19
C MET A 63 -1.72 -10.69 -8.35
N GLY A 64 -2.25 -10.19 -7.23
CA GLY A 64 -2.80 -8.84 -7.09
C GLY A 64 -1.78 -7.92 -6.42
N ARG A 65 -1.20 -7.00 -7.17
CA ARG A 65 -0.29 -5.95 -6.70
C ARG A 65 -1.07 -4.70 -6.33
N ILE A 66 -0.84 -4.18 -5.13
CA ILE A 66 -1.40 -2.91 -4.66
C ILE A 66 -0.28 -1.88 -4.60
N VAL A 67 -0.56 -0.68 -5.10
CA VAL A 67 0.22 0.53 -4.87
C VAL A 67 -0.67 1.52 -4.12
N PHE A 68 -0.16 2.04 -3.00
CA PHE A 68 -0.82 3.05 -2.18
C PHE A 68 0.22 4.13 -1.85
N GLY A 69 0.11 5.28 -2.50
CA GLY A 69 1.15 6.30 -2.48
C GLY A 69 2.45 5.77 -3.10
N LEU A 70 3.53 5.79 -2.32
CA LEU A 70 4.83 5.23 -2.71
C LEU A 70 5.06 3.81 -2.18
N THR A 71 4.08 3.23 -1.48
CA THR A 71 4.14 1.87 -0.93
C THR A 71 3.56 0.88 -1.93
N GLU A 72 4.25 -0.23 -2.12
CA GLU A 72 3.82 -1.35 -2.98
C GLU A 72 3.88 -2.67 -2.20
N PHE A 73 2.86 -3.51 -2.38
CA PHE A 73 2.87 -4.88 -1.88
C PHE A 73 1.96 -5.80 -2.70
N ILE A 74 2.16 -7.11 -2.57
CA ILE A 74 1.25 -8.12 -3.11
C ILE A 74 0.20 -8.45 -2.05
N ASP A 75 -1.08 -8.35 -2.41
CA ASP A 75 -2.15 -8.86 -1.58
C ASP A 75 -2.24 -10.38 -1.77
N THR A 76 -1.89 -11.10 -0.70
CA THR A 76 -1.85 -12.57 -0.69
C THR A 76 -3.18 -13.22 -1.01
N THR A 77 -4.30 -12.50 -0.87
CA THR A 77 -5.64 -12.96 -1.24
C THR A 77 -5.74 -13.33 -2.72
N PHE A 78 -4.98 -12.64 -3.58
CA PHE A 78 -5.05 -12.82 -5.04
C PHE A 78 -3.96 -13.75 -5.59
N ILE A 79 -3.20 -14.44 -4.74
CA ILE A 79 -2.17 -15.39 -5.18
C ILE A 79 -2.83 -16.72 -5.53
N VAL A 80 -2.87 -17.05 -6.83
CA VAL A 80 -3.49 -18.27 -7.36
C VAL A 80 -2.74 -18.79 -8.58
N ASN A 81 -2.77 -20.09 -8.82
CA ASN A 81 -1.94 -20.73 -9.85
C ASN A 81 -2.65 -20.97 -11.20
N ASN A 82 -3.90 -20.55 -11.36
CA ASN A 82 -4.65 -20.75 -12.60
C ASN A 82 -5.73 -19.67 -12.83
N LEU A 83 -6.15 -19.52 -14.10
CA LEU A 83 -7.10 -18.48 -14.53
C LEU A 83 -8.50 -18.63 -13.91
N ALA A 84 -9.01 -19.85 -13.75
CA ALA A 84 -10.34 -20.06 -13.17
C ALA A 84 -10.39 -19.62 -11.70
N ALA A 85 -9.34 -19.92 -10.93
CA ALA A 85 -9.19 -19.45 -9.56
C ALA A 85 -9.03 -17.92 -9.51
N LEU A 86 -8.28 -17.34 -10.44
CA LEU A 86 -8.12 -15.88 -10.56
C LEU A 86 -9.45 -15.19 -10.85
N GLU A 87 -10.22 -15.70 -11.81
CA GLU A 87 -11.55 -15.18 -12.14
C GLU A 87 -12.45 -15.15 -10.91
N LYS A 88 -12.54 -16.29 -10.21
CA LYS A 88 -13.36 -16.44 -9.02
C LYS A 88 -12.99 -15.41 -7.95
N ILE A 89 -11.71 -15.29 -7.61
CA ILE A 89 -11.29 -14.37 -6.55
C ILE A 89 -11.46 -12.89 -6.95
N LEU A 90 -11.24 -12.55 -8.23
CA LEU A 90 -11.49 -11.20 -8.73
C LEU A 90 -12.99 -10.85 -8.64
N CYS A 91 -13.88 -11.75 -9.07
CA CYS A 91 -15.33 -11.58 -8.91
C CYS A 91 -15.75 -11.39 -7.45
N GLU A 92 -15.16 -12.15 -6.52
CA GLU A 92 -15.54 -12.12 -5.11
C GLU A 92 -14.97 -10.92 -4.35
N LYS A 93 -13.75 -10.46 -4.68
CA LYS A 93 -12.97 -9.56 -3.79
C LYS A 93 -12.50 -8.27 -4.44
N MET A 94 -12.40 -8.16 -5.77
CA MET A 94 -11.75 -7.02 -6.41
C MET A 94 -12.47 -5.70 -6.08
N GLN A 95 -13.79 -5.63 -6.27
CA GLN A 95 -14.55 -4.41 -6.02
C GLN A 95 -14.46 -3.98 -4.54
N GLN A 96 -14.56 -4.93 -3.60
CA GLN A 96 -14.38 -4.64 -2.18
C GLN A 96 -12.96 -4.16 -1.87
N THR A 97 -11.95 -4.72 -2.53
CA THR A 97 -10.55 -4.30 -2.38
C THR A 97 -10.37 -2.85 -2.85
N LEU A 98 -10.88 -2.49 -4.02
CA LEU A 98 -10.86 -1.11 -4.52
C LEU A 98 -11.56 -0.13 -3.56
N ARG A 99 -12.73 -0.50 -3.02
CA ARG A 99 -13.41 0.31 -1.98
C ARG A 99 -12.56 0.52 -0.75
N ARG A 100 -11.89 -0.53 -0.26
CA ARG A 100 -11.02 -0.46 0.92
C ARG A 100 -9.75 0.35 0.68
N LEU A 101 -9.29 0.44 -0.57
CA LEU A 101 -8.23 1.38 -0.93
C LEU A 101 -8.73 2.82 -0.86
N LEU A 102 -10.03 3.08 -1.04
CA LEU A 102 -10.59 4.43 -0.98
C LEU A 102 -11.00 4.89 0.41
N HIS A 103 -11.61 3.98 1.17
CA HIS A 103 -12.27 4.29 2.41
C HIS A 103 -11.72 3.42 3.53
N PHE A 104 -11.23 4.09 4.57
CA PHE A 104 -10.86 3.42 5.80
C PHE A 104 -12.10 2.89 6.53
N ASP A 105 -12.05 1.63 6.95
CA ASP A 105 -13.10 1.01 7.78
C ASP A 105 -12.48 0.43 9.06
N LYS A 106 -12.76 1.10 10.17
CA LYS A 106 -12.30 0.71 11.51
C LYS A 106 -12.74 -0.71 11.91
N ASN A 107 -13.82 -1.23 11.35
CA ASN A 107 -14.31 -2.58 11.69
C ASN A 107 -13.42 -3.69 11.09
N THR A 108 -12.50 -3.33 10.19
CA THR A 108 -11.53 -4.27 9.59
C THR A 108 -10.23 -4.39 10.38
N LEU A 109 -10.07 -3.59 11.45
CA LEU A 109 -8.89 -3.61 12.29
C LEU A 109 -8.84 -4.84 13.19
N GLU A 110 -7.64 -5.36 13.41
CA GLU A 110 -7.41 -6.47 14.32
C GLU A 110 -7.41 -6.01 15.78
N SER A 111 -7.87 -6.88 16.69
CA SER A 111 -8.00 -6.55 18.12
C SER A 111 -6.71 -6.03 18.74
N ASN A 112 -5.55 -6.59 18.35
CA ASN A 112 -4.25 -6.14 18.81
C ASN A 112 -3.96 -4.68 18.42
N PHE A 113 -4.34 -4.29 17.19
CA PHE A 113 -4.22 -2.92 16.72
C PHE A 113 -5.12 -1.97 17.54
N ILE A 114 -6.38 -2.36 17.73
CA ILE A 114 -7.36 -1.57 18.51
C ILE A 114 -6.84 -1.36 19.95
N ASN A 115 -6.29 -2.41 20.57
CA ASN A 115 -5.75 -2.34 21.92
C ASN A 115 -4.56 -1.38 22.06
N LYS A 116 -3.81 -1.11 20.98
CA LYS A 116 -2.70 -0.15 20.97
C LYS A 116 -3.18 1.30 21.06
N LYS A 117 -4.48 1.56 20.83
CA LYS A 117 -5.15 2.87 20.92
C LYS A 117 -4.57 3.93 19.98
N ILE A 118 -4.12 3.50 18.80
CA ILE A 118 -3.55 4.39 17.78
C ILE A 118 -4.62 5.36 17.24
N LEU A 119 -5.87 4.90 17.10
CA LEU A 119 -7.00 5.74 16.64
C LEU A 119 -7.47 6.77 17.68
N GLU A 120 -7.04 6.65 18.93
CA GLU A 120 -7.37 7.57 20.02
C GLU A 120 -6.16 8.43 20.41
N TRP A 121 -5.03 8.26 19.72
CA TRP A 121 -3.77 8.91 20.06
C TRP A 121 -3.80 10.40 19.71
N LYS A 122 -3.95 11.24 20.75
CA LYS A 122 -4.13 12.69 20.62
C LYS A 122 -2.99 13.38 19.85
N TYR A 123 -1.75 13.02 20.11
CA TYR A 123 -0.61 13.60 19.37
C TYR A 123 -0.69 13.25 17.89
N GLY A 124 -0.96 11.99 17.55
CA GLY A 124 -1.17 11.53 16.19
C GLY A 124 -2.25 12.32 15.43
N HIS A 125 -3.35 12.68 16.11
CA HIS A 125 -4.42 13.50 15.52
C HIS A 125 -4.02 14.96 15.26
N ASN A 126 -3.03 15.46 16.00
CA ASN A 126 -2.54 16.83 15.90
C ASN A 126 -1.31 16.96 15.00
N LEU A 127 -0.89 15.88 14.35
CA LEU A 127 0.20 15.91 13.38
C LEU A 127 -0.09 16.95 12.28
N PRO A 128 0.90 17.81 11.93
CA PRO A 128 0.71 18.80 10.88
C PRO A 128 0.34 18.14 9.54
N LYS A 129 -0.62 18.73 8.82
CA LYS A 129 -1.00 18.22 7.49
C LYS A 129 0.15 18.31 6.48
N GLN A 130 1.11 19.20 6.71
CA GLN A 130 2.27 19.40 5.86
C GLN A 130 3.47 19.78 6.73
N ILE A 131 4.64 19.22 6.40
CA ILE A 131 5.93 19.57 7.00
C ILE A 131 6.93 19.73 5.84
N ALA A 132 7.51 20.93 5.71
CA ALA A 132 8.27 21.31 4.51
C ALA A 132 7.44 21.07 3.24
N ASP A 133 7.93 20.23 2.32
CA ASP A 133 7.25 19.89 1.07
C ASP A 133 6.59 18.49 1.12
N PHE A 134 6.40 17.90 2.31
CA PHE A 134 5.77 16.60 2.49
C PHE A 134 4.38 16.74 3.09
N ASP A 135 3.39 16.11 2.45
CA ASP A 135 2.01 16.07 2.93
C ASP A 135 1.77 14.81 3.76
N LEU A 136 1.00 14.94 4.83
CA LEU A 136 0.53 13.81 5.63
C LEU A 136 -0.50 13.01 4.82
N PHE A 137 -0.02 12.01 4.10
CA PHE A 137 -0.80 11.19 3.18
C PHE A 137 -1.56 10.07 3.90
N ILE A 138 -0.94 9.44 4.89
CA ILE A 138 -1.60 8.50 5.81
C ILE A 138 -1.47 9.05 7.22
N SER A 139 -2.59 9.16 7.93
CA SER A 139 -2.64 9.64 9.30
C SER A 139 -3.04 8.52 10.27
N PRO A 140 -2.73 8.65 11.58
CA PRO A 140 -3.11 7.65 12.58
C PRO A 140 -4.63 7.41 12.68
N CYS A 141 -5.45 8.35 12.19
CA CYS A 141 -6.92 8.21 12.14
C CYS A 141 -7.39 7.19 11.09
N GLU A 142 -6.62 7.00 10.02
CA GLU A 142 -6.96 6.17 8.86
C GLU A 142 -5.76 5.31 8.44
N PRO A 143 -5.27 4.42 9.33
CA PRO A 143 -4.09 3.61 9.07
C PRO A 143 -4.34 2.60 7.94
N LEU A 144 -3.27 2.29 7.20
CA LEU A 144 -3.30 1.32 6.12
C LEU A 144 -2.72 -0.01 6.58
N ARG A 145 -3.54 -1.07 6.56
CA ARG A 145 -3.05 -2.44 6.74
C ARG A 145 -2.26 -2.88 5.51
N ILE A 146 -1.06 -3.41 5.73
CA ILE A 146 -0.23 -4.02 4.70
C ILE A 146 0.03 -5.50 5.04
N ILE A 147 1.13 -6.06 4.54
CA ILE A 147 1.54 -7.46 4.75
C ILE A 147 2.17 -7.70 6.13
N ASN A 148 2.25 -8.98 6.52
CA ASN A 148 2.99 -9.46 7.70
C ASN A 148 2.60 -8.76 9.01
N GLY A 149 1.32 -8.44 9.18
CA GLY A 149 0.77 -7.82 10.39
C GLY A 149 1.19 -6.37 10.60
N SER A 150 1.75 -5.72 9.57
CA SER A 150 2.16 -4.32 9.66
C SER A 150 1.04 -3.39 9.21
N TYR A 151 0.94 -2.24 9.86
CA TYR A 151 0.07 -1.14 9.51
C TYR A 151 0.94 0.08 9.30
N ILE A 152 0.75 0.80 8.20
CA ILE A 152 1.26 2.16 8.05
C ILE A 152 0.33 3.07 8.82
N ILE A 153 0.87 3.75 9.83
CA ILE A 153 0.11 4.64 10.70
C ILE A 153 0.41 6.11 10.44
N ILE A 154 1.58 6.41 9.86
CA ILE A 154 1.96 7.75 9.41
C ILE A 154 2.72 7.58 8.09
N ASP A 155 2.35 8.35 7.08
CA ASP A 155 3.10 8.50 5.83
C ASP A 155 3.15 9.98 5.46
N TYR A 156 4.33 10.60 5.59
CA TYR A 156 4.59 11.92 5.04
C TYR A 156 5.24 11.76 3.67
N SER A 157 4.48 12.06 2.62
CA SER A 157 4.86 11.81 1.24
C SER A 157 5.09 13.10 0.46
N ASN A 158 6.14 13.09 -0.35
CA ASN A 158 6.32 14.04 -1.45
C ASN A 158 6.37 13.24 -2.75
N PHE A 159 5.26 13.22 -3.47
CA PHE A 159 5.14 12.45 -4.72
C PHE A 159 5.98 13.01 -5.86
N ARG A 160 6.32 14.32 -5.84
CA ARG A 160 7.20 14.92 -6.86
C ARG A 160 8.66 14.50 -6.69
N LEU A 161 9.10 14.35 -5.45
CA LEU A 161 10.42 13.81 -5.09
C LEU A 161 10.44 12.28 -5.00
N GLU A 162 9.28 11.63 -5.17
CA GLU A 162 9.12 10.19 -5.02
C GLU A 162 9.75 9.64 -3.73
N SER A 163 9.58 10.42 -2.65
CA SER A 163 10.23 10.21 -1.37
C SER A 163 9.22 10.35 -0.24
N ASN A 164 9.39 9.58 0.84
CA ASN A 164 8.54 9.66 2.02
C ASN A 164 9.23 9.19 3.29
N LEU A 165 8.63 9.54 4.42
CA LEU A 165 8.90 8.96 5.73
C LEU A 165 7.65 8.21 6.19
N ILE A 166 7.80 6.93 6.48
CA ILE A 166 6.72 6.05 6.92
C ILE A 166 7.00 5.58 8.33
N ILE A 167 5.97 5.61 9.18
CA ILE A 167 5.97 4.95 10.48
C ILE A 167 4.98 3.77 10.42
N TYR A 168 5.49 2.61 10.82
CA TYR A 168 4.72 1.39 10.90
C TYR A 168 4.39 1.04 12.36
N TYR A 169 3.33 0.29 12.54
CA TYR A 169 3.07 -0.52 13.74
C TYR A 169 2.88 -1.98 13.33
N ASN A 170 3.58 -2.90 13.99
CA ASN A 170 3.43 -4.33 13.75
C ASN A 170 2.72 -5.03 14.92
N ILE A 171 1.58 -5.65 14.64
CA ILE A 171 0.73 -6.28 15.67
C ILE A 171 1.31 -7.59 16.24
N TYR A 172 2.27 -8.21 15.55
CA TYR A 172 2.87 -9.48 15.98
C TYR A 172 4.06 -9.25 16.91
N ARG A 173 4.81 -8.18 16.68
CA ARG A 173 5.95 -7.78 17.52
C ARG A 173 5.59 -6.72 18.57
N ASP A 174 4.43 -6.10 18.42
CA ASP A 174 3.95 -4.98 19.23
C ASP A 174 4.93 -3.79 19.27
N GLU A 175 5.57 -3.50 18.13
CA GLU A 175 6.58 -2.45 17.99
C GLU A 175 6.24 -1.47 16.85
N PHE A 176 6.72 -0.24 16.99
CA PHE A 176 6.75 0.78 15.96
C PHE A 176 8.15 0.85 15.35
N PHE A 177 8.24 1.15 14.05
CA PHE A 177 9.51 1.34 13.35
C PHE A 177 9.34 2.27 12.15
N GLY A 178 10.46 2.84 11.69
CA GLY A 178 10.49 3.81 10.60
C GLY A 178 11.11 3.28 9.30
N GLU A 179 10.62 3.77 8.16
CA GLU A 179 11.27 3.65 6.85
C GLU A 179 11.35 5.03 6.20
N ILE A 180 12.48 5.32 5.57
CA ILE A 180 12.69 6.47 4.70
C ILE A 180 12.82 5.96 3.28
N ARG A 181 12.10 6.60 2.35
CA ARG A 181 12.26 6.40 0.92
C ARG A 181 12.83 7.64 0.28
N ILE A 182 13.91 7.47 -0.48
CA ILE A 182 14.52 8.54 -1.29
C ILE A 182 14.53 8.06 -2.74
N ASN A 183 13.85 8.79 -3.63
CA ASN A 183 13.70 8.44 -5.04
C ASN A 183 13.32 6.96 -5.22
N ARG A 184 12.21 6.56 -4.61
CA ARG A 184 11.69 5.17 -4.54
C ARG A 184 12.54 4.14 -3.80
N THR A 185 13.75 4.46 -3.36
CA THR A 185 14.64 3.51 -2.67
C THR A 185 14.36 3.48 -1.16
N PRO A 186 13.85 2.37 -0.59
CA PRO A 186 13.54 2.27 0.83
C PRO A 186 14.79 2.04 1.67
N ARG A 187 14.78 2.58 2.89
CA ARG A 187 15.80 2.38 3.93
C ARG A 187 15.13 2.39 5.30
N MET A 188 15.31 1.32 6.05
CA MET A 188 14.87 1.28 7.45
C MET A 188 15.63 2.31 8.28
N THR A 189 14.96 2.91 9.25
CA THR A 189 15.58 3.82 10.22
C THR A 189 15.17 3.47 11.64
N ALA A 190 16.17 3.31 12.51
CA ALA A 190 15.96 3.03 13.93
C ALA A 190 15.56 4.29 14.74
N THR A 191 15.60 5.48 14.12
CA THR A 191 15.26 6.75 14.77
C THR A 191 13.89 6.68 15.45
N PHE A 192 12.92 6.04 14.81
CA PHE A 192 11.53 5.97 15.26
C PHE A 192 11.14 4.63 15.90
N ASP A 193 12.10 3.75 16.18
CA ASP A 193 11.81 2.46 16.83
C ASP A 193 11.28 2.69 18.25
N ALA A 194 10.09 2.19 18.55
CA ALA A 194 9.45 2.42 19.84
C ALA A 194 8.55 1.24 20.23
N LEU A 195 8.36 1.03 21.53
CA LEU A 195 7.45 0.00 22.06
C LEU A 195 6.11 0.61 22.51
N SER A 196 6.06 1.91 22.76
CA SER A 196 4.85 2.60 23.21
C SER A 196 4.56 3.85 22.38
N LEU A 197 3.29 4.30 22.42
CA LEU A 197 2.89 5.55 21.78
C LEU A 197 3.61 6.76 22.38
N THR A 198 3.87 6.76 23.69
CA THR A 198 4.62 7.83 24.36
C THR A 198 6.07 7.90 23.88
N GLU A 199 6.76 6.76 23.77
CA GLU A 199 8.11 6.73 23.22
C GLU A 199 8.15 7.18 21.75
N LEU A 200 7.15 6.77 20.96
CA LEU A 200 7.03 7.21 19.57
C LEU A 200 6.77 8.71 19.48
N GLU A 201 5.94 9.26 20.38
CA GLU A 201 5.65 10.70 20.50
C GLU A 201 6.93 11.49 20.72
N ASP A 202 7.71 11.14 21.75
CA ASP A 202 8.99 11.79 22.08
C ASP A 202 9.95 11.79 20.86
N LYS A 203 10.01 10.66 20.15
CA LYS A 203 10.85 10.51 18.94
C LYS A 203 10.36 11.36 17.78
N LEU A 204 9.06 11.43 17.56
CA LEU A 204 8.48 12.27 16.51
C LEU A 204 8.71 13.75 16.82
N GLU A 205 8.52 14.19 18.06
CA GLU A 205 8.78 15.57 18.48
C GLU A 205 10.26 15.94 18.25
N ALA A 206 11.18 15.05 18.61
CA ALA A 206 12.61 15.30 18.48
C ALA A 206 13.12 15.27 17.03
N HIS A 207 12.57 14.40 16.18
CA HIS A 207 13.23 14.03 14.92
C HIS A 207 12.41 14.25 13.65
N LEU A 208 11.07 14.31 13.71
CA LEU A 208 10.21 14.30 12.52
C LEU A 208 10.57 15.40 11.50
N VAL A 209 10.65 16.65 11.97
CA VAL A 209 10.93 17.81 11.11
C VAL A 209 12.35 17.74 10.53
N THR A 210 13.33 17.36 11.35
CA THR A 210 14.74 17.26 10.93
C THR A 210 14.92 16.16 9.90
N GLU A 211 14.30 15.00 10.08
CA GLU A 211 14.38 13.88 9.15
C GLU A 211 13.75 14.23 7.79
N LEU A 212 12.54 14.79 7.78
CA LEU A 212 11.86 15.21 6.55
C LEU A 212 12.67 16.26 5.76
N ASN A 213 13.26 17.24 6.45
CA ASN A 213 14.17 18.19 5.82
C ASN A 213 15.43 17.50 5.26
N SER A 214 15.96 16.49 5.94
CA SER A 214 17.12 15.74 5.45
C SER A 214 16.83 14.97 4.16
N ILE A 215 15.61 14.41 4.03
CA ILE A 215 15.17 13.67 2.84
C ILE A 215 15.11 14.60 1.64
N ARG A 216 14.59 15.82 1.82
CA ARG A 216 14.48 16.84 0.76
C ARG A 216 15.83 17.19 0.10
N HIS A 217 16.94 17.05 0.82
CA HIS A 217 18.27 17.45 0.35
C HIS A 217 19.12 16.28 -0.18
N LYS A 218 18.54 15.08 -0.31
CA LYS A 218 19.23 13.87 -0.80
C LYS A 218 18.76 13.50 -2.21
#